data_AF-A0A369S0J7-F1
#
_entry.id   AF-A0A369S0J7-F1
#
_cell.length_a   1.000
_cell.length_b   1.000
_cell.length_c   1.000
_cell.angle_alpha   90.00
_cell.angle_beta   90.00
_cell.angle_gamma   90.00
#
_symmetry.space_group_name_H-M   'P 1'
#
loop_
_entity.id
_entity.type
_entity.pdbx_description
1 polymer ?
#
loop_
_entity_poly.entity_id
_entity_poly.type
_entity_poly.pdbx_seq_one_letter_code
_entity_poly.pdbx_strand_id
1 'polypeptide(L)'
;MASILRDNIAAMCLAWSCGLTGLICNILVILRASKQVADLRYRFKANEISYNNGNFTIVLNSSEIFVTWQRSPFCYIARFLTFTAVSATSMITNIMALDRLFSIVYLHLSTLYFTSKRLIPALMIVWIISAAIGTVGNIVPYITFPSQIAVVHHYHNLCTADNMSYISVKLMLLALITGGSINYIVVIGSYVLIFYKIKYSRGIRLKTKLKKINKQAGKKVRYTAAIITCANAIFWFPCLAVIFMIVVDDSVMMETRMNIALDVILPILSLGLQLNCAINPIIFPISTISAKTK
;
A
#
# COMPACT_ATOMS: atom_id res chain seq x y z
N MET A 1 -10.29 7.06 26.71
CA MET A 1 -9.90 7.86 25.53
C MET A 1 -10.61 7.28 24.32
N ALA A 2 -11.70 7.93 23.89
CA ALA A 2 -12.30 7.62 22.60
C ALA A 2 -11.31 8.01 21.49
N SER A 3 -11.26 7.22 20.41
CA SER A 3 -10.53 7.59 19.19
C SER A 3 -11.23 8.78 18.57
N ILE A 4 -10.55 9.81 18.08
CA ILE A 4 -11.25 10.93 17.45
C ILE A 4 -12.04 10.52 16.20
N LEU A 5 -11.56 9.48 15.50
CA LEU A 5 -12.30 8.82 14.41
C LEU A 5 -13.61 8.17 14.85
N ARG A 6 -13.77 7.86 16.14
CA ARG A 6 -15.00 7.29 16.69
C ARG A 6 -16.09 8.35 16.86
N ASP A 7 -15.69 9.58 17.17
CA ASP A 7 -16.62 10.65 17.54
C ASP A 7 -16.94 11.58 16.34
N ASN A 8 -16.25 11.39 15.21
CA ASN A 8 -16.49 12.14 13.98
C ASN A 8 -16.83 11.20 12.81
N ILE A 9 -18.12 11.10 12.50
CA ILE A 9 -18.66 10.26 11.41
C ILE A 9 -18.03 10.65 10.06
N ALA A 10 -17.85 11.95 9.78
CA ALA A 10 -17.28 12.39 8.51
C ALA A 10 -15.83 11.93 8.33
N ALA A 11 -15.00 12.06 9.37
CA ALA A 11 -13.61 11.58 9.34
C ALA A 11 -13.55 10.06 9.23
N MET A 12 -14.47 9.35 9.88
CA MET A 12 -14.61 7.90 9.74
C MET A 12 -14.97 7.52 8.29
N CYS A 13 -16.03 8.09 7.73
CA CYS A 13 -16.46 7.83 6.36
C CYS A 13 -15.34 8.10 5.34
N LEU A 14 -14.57 9.19 5.50
CA LEU A 14 -13.42 9.51 4.65
C LEU A 14 -12.26 8.50 4.77
N ALA A 15 -11.99 7.99 5.97
CA ALA A 15 -10.97 6.97 6.16
C ALA A 15 -11.40 5.60 5.60
N TRP A 16 -12.68 5.26 5.73
CA TRP A 16 -13.24 4.01 5.23
C TRP A 16 -13.43 3.99 3.73
N SER A 17 -13.78 5.12 3.11
CA SER A 17 -13.88 5.18 1.65
C SER A 17 -12.55 4.84 0.99
N CYS A 18 -11.40 5.22 1.56
CA CYS A 18 -10.07 4.76 1.11
C CYS A 18 -9.95 3.23 1.14
N GLY A 19 -10.27 2.62 2.30
CA GLY A 19 -10.14 1.18 2.50
C GLY A 19 -11.05 0.37 1.60
N LEU A 20 -12.32 0.78 1.52
CA LEU A 20 -13.35 0.09 0.74
C LEU A 20 -13.11 0.26 -0.76
N THR A 21 -12.77 1.48 -1.21
CA THR A 21 -12.44 1.75 -2.62
C THR A 21 -11.20 0.97 -3.01
N GLY A 22 -10.14 1.00 -2.20
CA GLY A 22 -8.93 0.21 -2.44
C GLY A 22 -9.22 -1.29 -2.51
N LEU A 23 -9.99 -1.83 -1.57
CA LEU A 23 -10.37 -3.24 -1.55
C LEU A 23 -11.21 -3.64 -2.78
N ILE A 24 -12.23 -2.85 -3.13
CA ILE A 24 -13.05 -3.09 -4.33
C ILE A 24 -12.17 -3.04 -5.59
N CYS A 25 -11.28 -2.05 -5.70
CA CYS A 25 -10.38 -1.93 -6.84
C CYS A 25 -9.42 -3.11 -6.93
N ASN A 26 -8.81 -3.52 -5.82
CA ASN A 26 -7.93 -4.67 -5.78
C ASN A 26 -8.67 -5.95 -6.17
N ILE A 27 -9.90 -6.15 -5.69
CA ILE A 27 -10.74 -7.30 -6.10
C ILE A 27 -11.03 -7.24 -7.60
N LEU A 28 -11.42 -6.08 -8.15
CA LEU A 28 -11.69 -5.93 -9.58
C LEU A 28 -10.45 -6.18 -10.43
N VAL A 29 -9.28 -5.69 -10.00
CA VAL A 29 -7.99 -5.94 -10.65
C VAL A 29 -7.66 -7.42 -10.59
N ILE A 30 -7.80 -8.09 -9.45
CA ILE A 30 -7.56 -9.53 -9.31
C ILE A 30 -8.54 -10.33 -10.19
N LEU A 31 -9.83 -9.99 -10.22
CA LEU A 31 -10.83 -10.68 -11.05
C LEU A 31 -10.56 -10.50 -12.55
N ARG A 32 -10.14 -9.30 -12.98
CA ARG A 32 -9.77 -9.07 -14.39
C ARG A 32 -8.43 -9.70 -14.75
N ALA A 33 -7.42 -9.56 -13.90
CA ALA A 33 -6.12 -10.18 -14.08
C ALA A 33 -6.25 -11.71 -14.12
N SER A 34 -7.04 -12.32 -13.23
CA SER A 34 -7.30 -13.77 -13.25
C SER A 34 -8.06 -14.23 -14.49
N LYS A 35 -9.05 -13.45 -14.96
CA LYS A 35 -9.73 -13.74 -16.23
C LYS A 35 -8.78 -13.64 -17.42
N GLN A 36 -7.89 -12.65 -17.44
CA GLN A 36 -6.88 -12.47 -18.49
C GLN A 36 -5.77 -13.52 -18.42
N VAL A 37 -5.32 -13.91 -17.23
CA VAL A 37 -4.36 -15.00 -17.03
C VAL A 37 -4.96 -16.33 -17.45
N ALA A 38 -6.26 -16.56 -17.17
CA ALA A 38 -6.97 -17.72 -17.69
C ALA A 38 -7.05 -17.70 -19.23
N ASP A 39 -7.38 -16.56 -19.83
CA ASP A 39 -7.43 -16.41 -21.30
C ASP A 39 -6.04 -16.62 -21.94
N LEU A 40 -4.99 -16.05 -21.35
CA LEU A 40 -3.60 -16.27 -21.77
C LEU A 40 -3.21 -17.74 -21.67
N ARG A 41 -3.51 -18.40 -20.54
CA ARG A 41 -3.20 -19.83 -20.34
C ARG A 41 -3.92 -20.72 -21.35
N TYR A 42 -5.15 -20.37 -21.72
CA TYR A 42 -5.89 -21.06 -22.79
C TYR A 42 -5.21 -20.86 -24.16
N ARG A 43 -4.74 -19.65 -24.47
CA ARG A 43 -4.05 -19.35 -25.75
C ARG A 43 -2.65 -19.98 -25.83
N PHE A 44 -1.90 -20.02 -24.73
CA PHE A 44 -0.61 -20.73 -24.66
C PHE A 44 -0.77 -22.22 -24.88
N LYS A 45 -1.80 -22.84 -24.27
CA LYS A 45 -2.11 -24.26 -24.46
C LYS A 45 -2.55 -24.58 -25.89
N ALA A 46 -3.21 -23.65 -26.57
CA ALA A 46 -3.58 -23.80 -27.98
C ALA A 46 -2.37 -23.73 -28.93
N ASN A 47 -1.35 -22.92 -28.59
CA ASN A 47 -0.15 -22.74 -29.42
C ASN A 47 0.92 -23.83 -29.22
N GLU A 48 0.99 -24.48 -28.06
CA GLU A 48 1.82 -25.70 -27.86
C GLU A 48 1.41 -26.86 -28.80
N ILE A 49 0.19 -26.85 -29.32
CA ILE A 49 -0.33 -27.90 -30.22
C ILE A 49 0.15 -27.70 -31.68
N SER A 50 0.71 -26.53 -32.04
CA SER A 50 1.18 -26.24 -33.40
C SER A 50 2.70 -26.44 -33.58
N TYR A 51 3.23 -27.54 -33.04
CA TYR A 51 4.66 -27.90 -33.06
C TYR A 51 5.06 -28.82 -34.23
N ASN A 52 4.36 -28.77 -35.35
CA ASN A 52 4.73 -29.53 -36.55
C ASN A 52 5.20 -28.57 -37.64
N ASN A 53 6.48 -28.69 -38.04
CA ASN A 53 7.17 -28.05 -39.18
C ASN A 53 8.10 -26.85 -38.88
N GLY A 54 9.10 -27.06 -38.03
CA GLY A 54 10.50 -26.69 -38.28
C GLY A 54 10.94 -25.21 -38.40
N ASN A 55 10.06 -24.24 -38.66
CA ASN A 55 10.42 -22.83 -38.79
C ASN A 55 9.87 -22.03 -37.61
N PHE A 56 10.73 -21.82 -36.63
CA PHE A 56 10.41 -21.17 -35.36
C PHE A 56 10.28 -19.66 -35.53
N THR A 57 9.08 -19.18 -35.84
CA THR A 57 8.71 -17.77 -35.63
C THR A 57 7.48 -17.74 -34.74
N ILE A 58 7.70 -17.90 -33.43
CA ILE A 58 6.65 -17.62 -32.44
C ILE A 58 6.48 -16.09 -32.38
N VAL A 59 5.70 -15.54 -33.31
CA VAL A 59 5.13 -14.21 -33.17
C VAL A 59 3.95 -14.35 -32.23
N LEU A 60 4.25 -14.25 -30.94
CA LEU A 60 3.25 -14.32 -29.87
C LEU A 60 2.26 -13.16 -30.01
N ASN A 61 1.04 -13.47 -30.44
CA ASN A 61 -0.11 -12.55 -30.45
C ASN A 61 -0.61 -12.17 -29.03
N SER A 62 0.20 -12.45 -27.99
CA SER A 62 -0.04 -11.98 -26.63
C SER A 62 0.14 -10.46 -26.51
N SER A 63 0.81 -9.83 -27.47
CA SER A 63 1.02 -8.38 -27.52
C SER A 63 -0.27 -7.59 -27.72
N GLU A 64 -1.22 -8.03 -28.56
CA GLU A 64 -2.40 -7.21 -28.87
C GLU A 64 -3.38 -7.06 -27.72
N ILE A 65 -3.73 -8.16 -27.03
CA ILE A 65 -4.63 -8.11 -25.85
C ILE A 65 -3.99 -7.28 -24.76
N PHE A 66 -2.69 -7.45 -24.58
CA PHE A 66 -1.90 -6.74 -23.60
C PHE A 66 -1.91 -5.23 -23.85
N VAL A 67 -1.57 -4.82 -25.08
CA VAL A 67 -1.62 -3.43 -25.55
C VAL A 67 -3.03 -2.86 -25.39
N THR A 68 -4.06 -3.64 -25.71
CA THR A 68 -5.46 -3.25 -25.57
C THR A 68 -5.84 -3.04 -24.09
N TRP A 69 -5.36 -3.89 -23.18
CA TRP A 69 -5.59 -3.75 -21.75
C TRP A 69 -4.91 -2.50 -21.19
N GLN A 70 -3.64 -2.27 -21.52
CA GLN A 70 -2.90 -1.11 -21.03
C GLN A 70 -3.48 0.22 -21.54
N ARG A 71 -4.02 0.24 -22.76
CA ARG A 71 -4.72 1.40 -23.33
C ARG A 71 -6.14 1.56 -22.84
N SER A 72 -6.71 0.55 -22.18
CA SER A 72 -8.08 0.60 -21.72
C SER A 72 -8.26 1.68 -20.65
N PRO A 73 -9.32 2.51 -20.69
CA PRO A 73 -9.61 3.47 -19.62
C PRO A 73 -9.72 2.80 -18.25
N PHE A 74 -10.14 1.53 -18.20
CA PHE A 74 -10.21 0.75 -16.97
C PHE A 74 -8.84 0.50 -16.33
N CYS A 75 -7.77 0.36 -17.12
CA CYS A 75 -6.42 0.22 -16.61
C CYS A 75 -5.97 1.55 -15.95
N TYR A 76 -6.13 2.68 -16.62
CA TYR A 76 -5.82 3.99 -16.02
C TYR A 76 -6.60 4.28 -14.73
N ILE A 77 -7.89 3.91 -14.69
CA ILE A 77 -8.70 4.04 -13.47
C ILE A 77 -8.17 3.12 -12.37
N ALA A 78 -7.88 1.85 -12.68
CA ALA A 78 -7.35 0.91 -11.70
C ALA A 78 -5.99 1.37 -11.13
N ARG A 79 -5.09 1.84 -12.00
CA ARG A 79 -3.77 2.35 -11.61
C ARG A 79 -3.87 3.60 -10.73
N PHE A 80 -4.71 4.57 -11.14
CA PHE A 80 -4.99 5.76 -10.35
C PHE A 80 -5.47 5.38 -8.94
N LEU A 81 -6.50 4.55 -8.86
CA LEU A 81 -7.09 4.13 -7.59
C LEU A 81 -6.10 3.34 -6.73
N THR A 82 -5.25 2.52 -7.34
CA THR A 82 -4.20 1.78 -6.63
C THR A 82 -3.19 2.73 -5.98
N PHE A 83 -2.60 3.64 -6.75
CA PHE A 83 -1.62 4.59 -6.21
C PHE A 83 -2.23 5.54 -5.19
N THR A 84 -3.43 6.06 -5.45
CA THR A 84 -4.16 6.91 -4.50
C THR A 84 -4.48 6.15 -3.22
N ALA A 85 -4.96 4.91 -3.29
CA ALA A 85 -5.29 4.12 -2.10
C ALA A 85 -4.06 3.79 -1.26
N VAL A 86 -2.94 3.37 -1.89
CA VAL A 86 -1.69 3.07 -1.19
C VAL A 86 -1.13 4.32 -0.50
N SER A 87 -1.05 5.44 -1.23
CA SER A 87 -0.57 6.71 -0.69
C SER A 87 -1.46 7.20 0.47
N ALA A 88 -2.78 7.28 0.26
CA ALA A 88 -3.71 7.81 1.24
C ALA A 88 -3.73 6.95 2.51
N THR A 89 -3.73 5.63 2.36
CA THR A 89 -3.73 4.71 3.52
C THR A 89 -2.46 4.85 4.36
N SER A 90 -1.29 5.00 3.71
CA SER A 90 -0.03 5.21 4.43
C SER A 90 -0.04 6.51 5.24
N MET A 91 -0.51 7.61 4.64
CA MET A 91 -0.57 8.93 5.28
C MET A 91 -1.63 8.98 6.39
N ILE A 92 -2.80 8.39 6.18
CA ILE A 92 -3.84 8.27 7.21
C ILE A 92 -3.32 7.47 8.40
N THR A 93 -2.62 6.36 8.15
CA THR A 93 -2.01 5.55 9.22
C THR A 93 -1.00 6.37 10.03
N ASN A 94 -0.22 7.22 9.35
CA ASN A 94 0.70 8.15 10.01
C ASN A 94 -0.04 9.17 10.88
N ILE A 95 -1.09 9.82 10.36
CA ILE A 95 -1.94 10.74 11.14
C ILE A 95 -2.53 10.05 12.37
N MET A 96 -3.03 8.81 12.22
CA MET A 96 -3.55 8.03 13.35
C MET A 96 -2.48 7.74 14.40
N ALA A 97 -1.27 7.37 13.99
CA ALA A 97 -0.17 7.11 14.91
C ALA A 97 0.25 8.38 15.68
N LEU A 98 0.33 9.52 14.99
CA LEU A 98 0.63 10.82 15.59
C LEU A 98 -0.46 11.29 16.55
N ASP A 99 -1.74 11.14 16.18
CA ASP A 99 -2.86 11.45 17.08
C ASP A 99 -2.78 10.65 18.40
N ARG A 100 -2.46 9.35 18.29
CA ARG A 100 -2.23 8.51 19.47
C ARG A 100 -1.01 8.92 20.27
N LEU A 101 0.08 9.30 19.59
CA LEU A 101 1.30 9.77 20.24
C LEU A 101 1.00 11.02 21.07
N PHE A 102 0.38 12.04 20.47
CA PHE A 102 0.03 13.28 21.16
C PHE A 102 -0.91 13.04 22.33
N SER A 103 -1.94 12.21 22.13
CA SER A 103 -2.92 11.90 23.18
C SER A 103 -2.33 11.20 24.41
N ILE A 104 -1.29 10.40 24.24
CA ILE A 104 -0.70 9.61 25.33
C ILE A 104 0.51 10.32 25.95
N VAL A 105 1.38 10.90 25.13
CA VAL A 105 2.65 11.49 25.60
C VAL A 105 2.46 12.90 26.14
N TYR A 106 1.59 13.70 25.51
CA TYR A 106 1.42 15.13 25.78
C TYR A 106 0.07 15.44 26.42
N LEU A 107 -0.28 14.72 27.49
CA LEU A 107 -1.55 14.85 28.21
C LEU A 107 -1.91 16.29 28.61
N HIS A 108 -0.90 17.12 28.93
CA HIS A 108 -1.10 18.48 29.43
C HIS A 108 -1.20 19.57 28.34
N LEU A 109 -0.89 19.24 27.08
CA LEU A 109 -0.94 20.20 25.97
C LEU A 109 -2.25 20.06 25.21
N SER A 110 -3.34 20.59 25.78
CA SER A 110 -4.69 20.63 25.18
C SER A 110 -4.71 21.24 23.77
N THR A 111 -3.73 22.08 23.44
CA THR A 111 -3.58 22.72 22.14
C THR A 111 -3.01 21.82 21.05
N LEU A 112 -2.36 20.69 21.38
CA LEU A 112 -1.72 19.80 20.42
C LEU A 112 -2.62 18.64 19.96
N TYR A 113 -3.78 18.46 20.60
CA TYR A 113 -4.72 17.42 20.17
C TYR A 113 -5.24 17.73 18.76
N PHE A 114 -5.32 16.69 17.94
CA PHE A 114 -6.15 16.78 16.74
C PHE A 114 -7.58 16.97 17.24
N THR A 115 -8.21 18.07 16.85
CA THR A 115 -9.65 18.27 17.01
C THR A 115 -10.33 17.89 15.69
N SER A 116 -11.62 17.60 15.70
CA SER A 116 -12.36 17.28 14.47
C SER A 116 -12.20 18.38 13.41
N LYS A 117 -12.12 19.65 13.84
CA LYS A 117 -11.89 20.82 12.98
C LYS A 117 -10.52 20.80 12.28
N ARG A 118 -9.49 20.22 12.89
CA ARG A 118 -8.13 20.11 12.32
C ARG A 118 -7.91 18.81 11.56
N LEU A 119 -8.60 17.74 11.95
CA LEU A 119 -8.47 16.45 11.30
C LEU A 119 -9.07 16.44 9.89
N ILE A 120 -10.23 17.08 9.70
CA ILE A 120 -10.88 17.17 8.38
C ILE A 120 -9.95 17.80 7.32
N PRO A 121 -9.39 19.01 7.50
CA PRO A 121 -8.49 19.59 6.51
C PRO A 121 -7.22 18.75 6.31
N ALA A 122 -6.67 18.12 7.35
CA ALA A 122 -5.53 17.21 7.20
C ALA A 122 -5.86 16.00 6.30
N LEU A 123 -7.05 15.40 6.46
CA LEU A 123 -7.51 14.32 5.59
C LEU A 123 -7.74 14.81 4.15
N MET A 124 -8.28 16.00 3.96
CA MET A 124 -8.43 16.60 2.62
C MET A 124 -7.08 16.80 1.93
N ILE A 125 -6.06 17.29 2.66
CA ILE A 125 -4.70 17.44 2.15
C ILE A 125 -4.14 16.07 1.73
N VAL A 126 -4.32 15.03 2.55
CA VAL A 126 -3.92 13.67 2.19
C VAL A 126 -4.57 13.22 0.89
N TRP A 127 -5.88 13.42 0.75
CA TRP A 127 -6.60 13.07 -0.48
C TRP A 127 -6.07 13.79 -1.72
N ILE A 128 -5.80 15.09 -1.61
CA ILE A 128 -5.25 15.90 -2.71
C ILE A 128 -3.87 15.38 -3.11
N ILE A 129 -2.98 15.14 -2.13
CA ILE A 129 -1.62 14.63 -2.40
C ILE A 129 -1.69 13.23 -3.02
N SER A 130 -2.54 12.34 -2.50
CA SER A 130 -2.67 10.99 -3.03
C SER A 130 -3.33 10.94 -4.42
N ALA A 131 -4.24 11.87 -4.74
CA ALA A 131 -4.79 12.04 -6.08
C ALA A 131 -3.73 12.56 -7.05
N ALA A 132 -2.89 13.51 -6.62
CA ALA A 132 -1.76 13.99 -7.42
C ALA A 132 -0.76 12.85 -7.73
N ILE A 133 -0.42 12.04 -6.72
CA ILE A 133 0.44 10.85 -6.90
C ILE A 133 -0.20 9.84 -7.87
N GLY A 134 -1.51 9.57 -7.74
CA GLY A 134 -2.23 8.70 -8.66
C GLY A 134 -2.24 9.22 -10.10
N THR A 135 -2.32 10.54 -10.27
CA THR A 135 -2.28 11.19 -11.58
C THR A 135 -0.89 11.07 -12.21
N VAL A 136 0.18 11.35 -11.46
CA VAL A 136 1.57 11.13 -11.92
C VAL A 136 1.79 9.66 -12.29
N GLY A 137 1.25 8.75 -11.48
CA GLY A 137 1.24 7.31 -11.74
C GLY A 137 0.58 6.89 -13.05
N ASN A 138 -0.29 7.72 -13.63
CA ASN A 138 -0.88 7.49 -14.95
C ASN A 138 -0.13 8.20 -16.08
N ILE A 139 0.37 9.41 -15.84
CA ILE A 139 1.09 10.21 -16.83
C ILE A 139 2.39 9.51 -17.24
N VAL A 140 3.16 8.99 -16.28
CA VAL A 140 4.45 8.36 -16.58
C VAL A 140 4.28 7.16 -17.53
N PRO A 141 3.42 6.16 -17.24
CA PRO A 141 3.11 5.08 -18.18
C PRO A 141 2.54 5.52 -19.53
N TYR A 142 1.78 6.61 -19.56
CA TYR A 142 1.24 7.12 -20.82
C TYR A 142 2.34 7.60 -21.76
N ILE A 143 3.40 8.22 -21.22
CA ILE A 143 4.52 8.75 -22.00
C ILE A 143 5.52 7.64 -22.37
N THR A 144 5.68 6.61 -21.53
CA THR A 144 6.60 5.49 -21.78
C THR A 144 6.03 4.41 -22.69
N PHE A 145 4.75 4.49 -23.03
CA PHE A 145 4.06 3.56 -23.92
C PHE A 145 4.05 4.07 -25.38
N PRO A 146 4.25 3.22 -26.42
CA PRO A 146 4.52 1.78 -26.36
C PRO A 146 5.99 1.46 -26.13
N SER A 147 6.26 0.35 -25.45
CA SER A 147 7.63 -0.15 -25.32
C SER A 147 8.21 -0.54 -26.69
N GLN A 148 9.40 -0.05 -27.00
CA GLN A 148 10.14 -0.40 -28.22
C GLN A 148 10.62 -1.86 -28.24
N ILE A 149 10.64 -2.54 -27.09
CA ILE A 149 11.11 -3.92 -26.97
C ILE A 149 9.98 -4.72 -26.31
N ALA A 150 9.32 -5.57 -27.09
CA ALA A 150 8.22 -6.42 -26.63
C ALA A 150 8.72 -7.57 -25.73
N VAL A 151 9.34 -7.23 -24.59
CA VAL A 151 9.66 -8.24 -23.57
C VAL A 151 8.39 -8.48 -22.76
N VAL A 152 7.88 -9.71 -22.84
CA VAL A 152 6.65 -10.14 -22.16
C VAL A 152 6.93 -10.26 -20.67
N HIS A 153 6.71 -9.18 -19.93
CA HIS A 153 6.87 -9.18 -18.48
C HIS A 153 5.51 -9.40 -17.79
N HIS A 154 5.45 -10.39 -16.89
CA HIS A 154 4.21 -10.81 -16.23
C HIS A 154 3.55 -9.73 -15.36
N TYR A 155 4.31 -8.76 -14.84
CA TYR A 155 3.78 -7.70 -13.98
C TYR A 155 2.92 -6.67 -14.72
N HIS A 156 3.07 -6.52 -16.05
CA HIS A 156 2.33 -5.49 -16.78
C HIS A 156 0.82 -5.79 -16.83
N ASN A 157 0.41 -7.06 -16.63
CA ASN A 157 -1.01 -7.45 -16.56
C ASN A 157 -1.73 -6.88 -15.33
N LEU A 158 -1.00 -6.54 -14.27
CA LEU A 158 -1.57 -5.93 -13.06
C LEU A 158 -1.92 -4.45 -13.26
N CYS A 159 -1.51 -3.83 -14.37
CA CYS A 159 -1.68 -2.41 -14.64
C CYS A 159 -1.04 -1.51 -13.54
N THR A 160 -0.11 -2.01 -12.74
CA THR A 160 0.48 -1.28 -11.62
C THR A 160 1.71 -0.48 -12.02
N ALA A 161 2.67 -1.11 -12.68
CA ALA A 161 3.90 -0.50 -13.17
C ALA A 161 4.05 -0.75 -14.69
N ASP A 162 4.55 0.25 -15.40
CA ASP A 162 4.92 0.14 -16.81
C ASP A 162 6.35 -0.41 -16.94
N ASN A 163 6.88 -0.46 -18.16
CA ASN A 163 8.21 -1.00 -18.43
C ASN A 163 9.28 -0.36 -17.53
N MET A 164 9.87 -1.19 -16.66
CA MET A 164 10.91 -0.80 -15.72
C MET A 164 12.23 -0.43 -16.41
N SER A 165 12.37 -0.58 -17.72
CA SER A 165 13.54 -0.11 -18.48
C SER A 165 13.67 1.41 -18.47
N TYR A 166 12.56 2.15 -18.36
CA TYR A 166 12.58 3.60 -18.34
C TYR A 166 12.95 4.15 -16.96
N ILE A 167 13.97 5.02 -16.91
CA ILE A 167 14.43 5.67 -15.67
C ILE A 167 13.32 6.47 -14.98
N SER A 168 12.38 7.06 -15.74
CA SER A 168 11.24 7.81 -15.20
C SER A 168 10.31 6.91 -14.36
N VAL A 169 10.05 5.68 -14.81
CA VAL A 169 9.25 4.69 -14.08
C VAL A 169 9.96 4.26 -12.81
N LYS A 170 11.27 3.97 -12.90
CA LYS A 170 12.10 3.59 -11.74
C LYS A 170 12.12 4.68 -10.68
N LEU A 171 12.36 5.93 -11.06
CA LEU A 171 12.39 7.07 -10.14
C LEU A 171 11.03 7.33 -9.49
N MET A 172 9.94 7.23 -10.26
CA MET A 172 8.58 7.36 -9.72
C MET A 172 8.29 6.30 -8.66
N LEU A 173 8.59 5.02 -8.95
CA LEU A 173 8.38 3.93 -8.00
C LEU A 173 9.28 4.07 -6.78
N LEU A 174 10.55 4.45 -6.96
CA LEU A 174 11.46 4.69 -5.85
C LEU A 174 10.94 5.81 -4.95
N ALA A 175 10.47 6.93 -5.52
CA ALA A 175 9.90 8.04 -4.76
C ALA A 175 8.66 7.61 -3.97
N LEU A 176 7.75 6.84 -4.59
CA LEU A 176 6.56 6.32 -3.94
C LEU A 176 6.91 5.38 -2.77
N ILE A 177 7.79 4.41 -3.01
CA ILE A 177 8.16 3.40 -2.01
C ILE A 177 8.98 4.01 -0.88
N THR A 178 9.86 4.96 -1.18
CA THR A 178 10.62 5.71 -0.18
C THR A 178 9.71 6.59 0.67
N GLY A 179 8.79 7.34 0.05
CA GLY A 179 7.84 8.19 0.77
C GLY A 179 6.94 7.39 1.72
N GLY A 180 6.43 6.24 1.28
CA GLY A 180 5.68 5.34 2.14
C GLY A 180 6.54 4.72 3.25
N SER A 181 7.77 4.31 2.95
CA SER A 181 8.71 3.77 3.95
C SER A 181 9.03 4.80 5.05
N ILE A 182 9.23 6.08 4.68
CA ILE A 182 9.43 7.18 5.64
C ILE A 182 8.20 7.33 6.55
N ASN A 183 6.98 7.31 5.98
CA ASN A 183 5.75 7.35 6.77
C ASN A 183 5.71 6.21 7.81
N TYR A 184 6.13 5.00 7.43
CA TYR A 184 6.15 3.87 8.37
C TYR A 184 7.24 3.96 9.42
N ILE A 185 8.42 4.51 9.12
CA ILE A 185 9.43 4.79 10.13
C ILE A 185 8.87 5.76 11.19
N VAL A 186 8.12 6.79 10.78
CA VAL A 186 7.45 7.72 11.70
C VAL A 186 6.38 7.00 12.55
N VAL A 187 5.59 6.11 11.95
CA VAL A 187 4.60 5.28 12.67
C VAL A 187 5.28 4.39 13.72
N ILE A 188 6.35 3.70 13.34
CA ILE A 188 7.14 2.84 14.23
C ILE A 188 7.71 3.67 15.39
N GLY A 189 8.37 4.77 15.09
CA GLY A 189 8.94 5.67 16.09
C GLY A 189 7.89 6.19 17.06
N SER A 190 6.71 6.57 16.55
CA SER A 190 5.58 7.01 17.37
C SER A 190 5.13 5.93 18.35
N TYR A 191 4.96 4.69 17.90
CA TYR A 191 4.55 3.59 18.78
C TYR A 191 5.64 3.18 19.79
N VAL A 192 6.91 3.26 19.40
CA VAL A 192 8.05 3.05 20.30
C VAL A 192 8.05 4.10 21.41
N LEU A 193 7.85 5.39 21.10
CA LEU A 193 7.74 6.46 22.09
C LEU A 193 6.55 6.26 23.04
N ILE A 194 5.37 5.91 22.50
CA ILE A 194 4.19 5.55 23.30
C ILE A 194 4.53 4.41 24.27
N PHE A 195 5.22 3.38 23.79
CA PHE A 195 5.62 2.23 24.61
C PHE A 195 6.56 2.64 25.75
N TYR A 196 7.60 3.43 25.46
CA TYR A 196 8.54 3.94 26.45
C TYR A 196 7.83 4.80 27.51
N LYS A 197 6.96 5.73 27.09
CA LYS A 197 6.19 6.57 28.02
C LYS A 197 5.31 5.73 28.94
N ILE A 198 4.56 4.76 28.40
CA ILE A 198 3.70 3.86 29.19
C ILE A 198 4.54 3.03 30.18
N LYS A 199 5.74 2.58 29.78
CA LYS A 199 6.64 1.80 30.64
C LYS A 199 7.16 2.66 31.80
N TYR A 200 7.64 3.87 31.51
CA TYR A 200 8.22 4.77 32.51
C TYR A 200 7.16 5.34 33.47
N SER A 201 5.99 5.74 32.97
CA SER A 201 4.89 6.25 33.79
C SER A 201 4.32 5.23 34.78
N ARG A 202 4.60 3.94 34.64
CA ARG A 202 4.18 2.91 35.64
C ARG A 202 4.92 3.01 36.96
N GLY A 203 6.14 3.56 36.96
CA GLY A 203 6.97 3.75 38.15
C GLY A 203 6.47 4.86 39.07
N ILE A 204 5.81 5.88 38.49
CA ILE A 204 5.25 7.01 39.23
C ILE A 204 3.89 6.58 39.80
N ARG A 205 3.77 6.50 41.14
CA ARG A 205 2.62 5.97 41.92
C ARG A 205 1.33 6.80 41.77
N LEU A 206 0.75 6.89 40.58
CA LEU A 206 -0.62 7.41 40.41
C LEU A 206 -1.66 6.38 40.90
N LYS A 207 -2.62 6.90 41.68
CA LYS A 207 -3.63 6.21 42.51
C LYS A 207 -4.26 4.95 41.87
N THR A 208 -4.43 3.92 42.69
CA THR A 208 -4.58 2.49 42.35
C THR A 208 -5.88 2.07 41.65
N LYS A 209 -6.99 2.82 41.74
CA LYS A 209 -8.29 2.39 41.16
C LYS A 209 -8.44 2.67 39.65
N LEU A 210 -7.98 3.83 39.15
CA LEU A 210 -7.94 4.13 37.70
C LEU A 210 -6.94 3.25 36.93
N LYS A 211 -6.02 2.59 37.65
CA LYS A 211 -4.91 1.81 37.09
C LYS A 211 -5.35 0.48 36.46
N LYS A 212 -6.42 -0.18 36.95
CA LYS A 212 -6.86 -1.51 36.46
C LYS A 212 -7.55 -1.44 35.10
N ILE A 213 -8.53 -0.54 34.92
CA ILE A 213 -9.28 -0.37 33.65
C ILE A 213 -8.33 0.10 32.53
N ASN A 214 -7.39 0.99 32.87
CA ASN A 214 -6.43 1.51 31.89
C ASN A 214 -5.36 0.46 31.46
N LYS A 215 -5.09 -0.56 32.30
CA LYS A 215 -4.07 -1.60 31.98
C LYS A 215 -4.52 -2.53 30.86
N GLN A 216 -5.80 -2.91 30.81
CA GLN A 216 -6.33 -3.75 29.73
C GLN A 216 -6.42 -3.00 28.41
N ALA A 217 -6.96 -1.78 28.42
CA ALA A 217 -7.00 -0.91 27.24
C ALA A 217 -5.59 -0.67 26.66
N GLY A 218 -4.62 -0.34 27.52
CA GLY A 218 -3.24 -0.13 27.08
C GLY A 218 -2.51 -1.39 26.60
N LYS A 219 -2.94 -2.61 26.98
CA LYS A 219 -2.41 -3.85 26.38
C LYS A 219 -2.97 -4.06 24.96
N LYS A 220 -4.27 -3.84 24.77
CA LYS A 220 -4.93 -3.98 23.45
C LYS A 220 -4.39 -3.00 22.43
N VAL A 221 -4.23 -1.73 22.81
CA VAL A 221 -3.65 -0.71 21.93
C VAL A 221 -2.24 -1.10 21.48
N ARG A 222 -1.40 -1.60 22.40
CA ARG A 222 -0.05 -2.07 22.06
C ARG A 222 -0.05 -3.27 21.13
N TYR A 223 -0.94 -4.24 21.36
CA TYR A 223 -1.04 -5.41 20.48
C TYR A 223 -1.49 -5.02 19.07
N THR A 224 -2.49 -4.14 18.96
CA THR A 224 -2.97 -3.62 17.68
C THR A 224 -1.87 -2.84 16.95
N ALA A 225 -1.16 -1.98 17.67
CA ALA A 225 -0.02 -1.22 17.14
C ALA A 225 1.10 -2.13 16.64
N ALA A 226 1.43 -3.18 17.39
CA ALA A 226 2.45 -4.15 17.01
C ALA A 226 2.05 -4.90 15.73
N ILE A 227 0.80 -5.37 15.63
CA ILE A 227 0.30 -6.02 14.41
C ILE A 227 0.41 -5.10 13.20
N ILE A 228 -0.11 -3.87 13.31
CA ILE A 228 -0.07 -2.89 12.22
C ILE A 228 1.39 -2.62 11.83
N THR A 229 2.26 -2.39 12.81
CA THR A 229 3.68 -2.12 12.57
C THR A 229 4.37 -3.28 11.86
N CYS A 230 4.20 -4.51 12.35
CA CYS A 230 4.80 -5.70 11.76
C CYS A 230 4.27 -5.97 10.35
N ALA A 231 2.95 -5.89 10.14
CA ALA A 231 2.34 -6.08 8.83
C ALA A 231 2.91 -5.09 7.81
N ASN A 232 3.00 -3.81 8.17
CA ASN A 232 3.55 -2.80 7.29
C ASN A 232 5.05 -2.99 7.03
N ALA A 233 5.86 -3.32 8.06
CA ALA A 233 7.29 -3.55 7.88
C ALA A 233 7.58 -4.71 6.92
N ILE A 234 6.79 -5.78 6.99
CA ILE A 234 6.96 -6.97 6.13
C ILE A 234 6.75 -6.65 4.65
N PHE A 235 5.88 -5.70 4.29
CA PHE A 235 5.61 -5.39 2.87
C PHE A 235 6.43 -4.21 2.36
N TRP A 236 6.64 -3.16 3.17
CA TRP A 236 7.32 -1.94 2.72
C TRP A 236 8.83 -2.08 2.60
N PHE A 237 9.51 -2.69 3.58
CA PHE A 237 10.96 -2.79 3.55
C PHE A 237 11.48 -3.71 2.44
N PRO A 238 10.89 -4.90 2.19
CA PRO A 238 11.30 -5.72 1.06
C PRO A 238 11.02 -5.02 -0.29
N CYS A 239 9.90 -4.29 -0.41
CA CYS A 239 9.63 -3.52 -1.62
C CYS A 239 10.66 -2.41 -1.83
N LEU A 240 11.04 -1.69 -0.77
CA LEU A 240 12.09 -0.67 -0.83
C LEU A 240 13.43 -1.27 -1.24
N ALA A 241 13.83 -2.40 -0.64
CA ALA A 241 15.07 -3.08 -0.96
C ALA A 241 15.10 -3.53 -2.43
N VAL A 242 14.02 -4.14 -2.91
CA VAL A 242 13.91 -4.56 -4.32
C VAL A 242 14.00 -3.36 -5.24
N ILE A 243 13.15 -2.34 -5.08
CA ILE A 243 13.15 -1.16 -5.95
C ILE A 243 14.50 -0.41 -5.91
N PHE A 244 15.15 -0.33 -4.75
CA PHE A 244 16.46 0.28 -4.63
C PHE A 244 17.51 -0.50 -5.43
N MET A 245 17.52 -1.84 -5.34
CA MET A 245 18.41 -2.68 -6.16
C MET A 245 18.17 -2.47 -7.66
N ILE A 246 16.91 -2.36 -8.10
CA ILE A 246 16.54 -2.09 -9.50
C ILE A 246 17.07 -0.74 -10.00
N VAL A 247 17.13 0.27 -9.14
CA VAL A 247 17.57 1.62 -9.49
C VAL A 247 19.10 1.74 -9.50
N VAL A 248 19.78 1.10 -8.54
CA VAL A 248 21.23 1.21 -8.40
C VAL A 248 21.97 0.38 -9.43
N ASP A 249 21.44 -0.79 -9.80
CA ASP A 249 22.15 -1.74 -10.64
C ASP A 249 21.35 -2.11 -11.90
N ASP A 250 21.51 -1.28 -12.94
CA ASP A 250 20.98 -1.55 -14.28
C ASP A 250 21.60 -2.82 -14.89
N SER A 251 22.79 -3.24 -14.44
CA SER A 251 23.46 -4.44 -14.95
C SER A 251 22.89 -5.72 -14.34
N VAL A 252 22.39 -5.67 -13.10
CA VAL A 252 21.65 -6.78 -12.46
C VAL A 252 20.34 -7.10 -13.21
N MET A 253 19.72 -6.11 -13.86
CA MET A 253 18.60 -6.31 -14.77
C MET A 253 18.98 -6.96 -16.10
N MET A 254 20.26 -7.02 -16.46
CA MET A 254 20.70 -7.70 -17.69
C MET A 254 20.95 -9.19 -17.45
N GLU A 255 21.14 -9.63 -16.20
CA GLU A 255 21.35 -11.04 -15.90
C GLU A 255 20.02 -11.80 -15.91
N THR A 256 19.89 -12.72 -16.86
CA THR A 256 18.61 -13.36 -17.24
C THR A 256 17.92 -14.09 -16.08
N ARG A 257 18.68 -14.56 -15.08
CA ARG A 257 18.15 -15.25 -13.89
C ARG A 257 17.54 -14.30 -12.88
N MET A 258 18.12 -13.11 -12.69
CA MET A 258 17.57 -12.07 -11.82
C MET A 258 16.23 -11.57 -12.37
N ASN A 259 16.11 -11.42 -13.69
CA ASN A 259 14.88 -10.97 -14.35
C ASN A 259 13.67 -11.85 -14.03
N ILE A 260 13.84 -13.18 -14.04
CA ILE A 260 12.74 -14.11 -13.73
C ILE A 260 12.31 -13.96 -12.27
N ALA A 261 13.26 -13.82 -11.34
CA ALA A 261 12.94 -13.63 -9.93
C ALA A 261 12.21 -12.29 -9.70
N LEU A 262 12.65 -11.22 -10.34
CA LEU A 262 12.04 -9.89 -10.26
C LEU A 262 10.63 -9.87 -10.86
N ASP A 263 10.41 -10.57 -11.98
CA ASP A 263 9.11 -10.70 -12.64
C ASP A 263 8.06 -11.41 -11.76
N VAL A 264 8.48 -12.23 -10.80
CA VAL A 264 7.60 -12.91 -9.84
C VAL A 264 7.49 -12.14 -8.51
N ILE A 265 8.62 -11.68 -7.98
CA ILE A 265 8.69 -11.02 -6.67
C ILE A 265 7.96 -9.67 -6.69
N LEU A 266 8.13 -8.88 -7.75
CA LEU A 266 7.56 -7.53 -7.82
C LEU A 266 6.00 -7.55 -7.81
N PRO A 267 5.31 -8.42 -8.59
CA PRO A 267 3.87 -8.65 -8.45
C PRO A 267 3.44 -9.03 -7.04
N ILE A 268 4.14 -9.98 -6.41
CA ILE A 268 3.80 -10.46 -5.05
C ILE A 268 3.92 -9.32 -4.05
N LEU A 269 5.01 -8.54 -4.10
CA LEU A 269 5.20 -7.39 -3.22
C LEU A 269 4.17 -6.29 -3.49
N SER A 270 3.84 -6.02 -4.75
CA SER A 270 2.82 -5.03 -5.13
C SER A 270 1.43 -5.42 -4.60
N LEU A 271 1.02 -6.68 -4.79
CA LEU A 271 -0.23 -7.21 -4.26
C LEU A 271 -0.22 -7.26 -2.72
N GLY A 272 0.92 -7.59 -2.13
CA GLY A 272 1.13 -7.56 -0.67
C GLY A 272 0.94 -6.15 -0.09
N LEU A 273 1.50 -5.13 -0.74
CA LEU A 273 1.29 -3.73 -0.36
C LEU A 273 -0.18 -3.31 -0.45
N GLN A 274 -0.86 -3.70 -1.52
CA GLN A 274 -2.28 -3.45 -1.72
C GLN A 274 -3.14 -4.13 -0.63
N LEU A 275 -2.86 -5.40 -0.34
CA LEU A 275 -3.55 -6.17 0.70
C LEU A 275 -3.34 -5.54 2.08
N ASN A 276 -2.11 -5.13 2.38
CA ASN A 276 -1.77 -4.46 3.62
C ASN A 276 -2.55 -3.14 3.79
N CYS A 277 -2.72 -2.37 2.72
CA CYS A 277 -3.56 -1.17 2.74
C CYS A 277 -5.04 -1.48 3.02
N ALA A 278 -5.56 -2.58 2.46
CA ALA A 278 -6.94 -3.01 2.70
C ALA A 278 -7.17 -3.54 4.13
N ILE A 279 -6.17 -4.17 4.73
CA ILE A 279 -6.25 -4.75 6.08
C ILE A 279 -6.23 -3.67 7.17
N ASN A 280 -5.48 -2.58 6.98
CA ASN A 280 -5.31 -1.53 8.00
C ASN A 280 -6.66 -0.98 8.53
N PRO A 281 -7.63 -0.56 7.68
CA PRO A 281 -8.95 -0.12 8.11
C PRO A 281 -9.78 -1.19 8.84
N ILE A 282 -9.54 -2.48 8.61
CA ILE A 282 -10.26 -3.59 9.26
C ILE A 282 -9.74 -3.83 10.68
N ILE A 283 -8.43 -3.68 10.89
CA ILE A 283 -7.80 -3.89 12.20
C ILE A 283 -8.32 -2.87 13.24
N PHE A 284 -8.50 -1.61 12.85
CA PHE A 284 -8.90 -0.55 13.79
C PHE A 284 -10.27 -0.80 14.46
N PRO A 285 -11.38 -1.07 13.75
CA PRO A 285 -12.69 -1.38 14.33
C PRO A 285 -12.68 -2.62 15.21
N ILE A 286 -12.01 -3.70 14.78
CA ILE A 286 -11.91 -4.94 15.56
C ILE A 286 -11.28 -4.66 16.93
N SER A 287 -10.26 -3.80 16.95
CA SER A 287 -9.63 -3.37 18.21
C SER A 287 -10.57 -2.60 19.14
N THR A 288 -11.59 -1.92 18.59
CA THR A 288 -12.57 -1.12 19.35
C THR A 288 -13.78 -1.92 19.84
N ILE A 289 -14.30 -2.87 19.05
CA ILE A 289 -15.50 -3.67 19.40
C ILE A 289 -15.22 -4.54 20.63
N SER A 290 -14.02 -5.14 20.71
CA SER A 290 -13.59 -5.95 21.85
C SER A 290 -13.57 -5.17 23.18
N ALA A 291 -13.67 -3.83 23.17
CA ALA A 291 -13.69 -3.02 24.38
C ALA A 291 -15.09 -2.84 25.00
N LYS A 292 -16.18 -3.19 24.30
CA LYS A 292 -17.57 -2.98 24.79
C LYS A 292 -18.20 -4.18 25.50
N THR A 293 -17.62 -5.39 25.39
CA THR A 293 -18.25 -6.64 25.88
C THR A 293 -17.93 -7.00 27.34
N LYS A 294 -17.61 -6.02 28.19
CA LYS A 294 -17.42 -6.20 29.65
C LYS A 294 -17.86 -4.97 30.40
#